data_AF-A0A931PIL8-F1
#
_entry.id   AF-A0A931PIL8-F1
#
_cell.length_a   1.000
_cell.length_b   1.000
_cell.length_c   1.000
_cell.angle_alpha   90.00
_cell.angle_beta   90.00
_cell.angle_gamma   90.00
#
_symmetry.space_group_name_H-M   'P 1'
#
loop_
_entity.id
_entity.type
_entity.pdbx_description
1 polymer ?
#
loop_
_entity_poly.entity_id
_entity_poly.type
_entity_poly.pdbx_seq_one_letter_code
_entity_poly.pdbx_strand_id
1 'polypeptide(L)'
;MKKSVFAAIAAAPLAAALLAVAPANAASTSEQIALCVSALESKGIAPSGEYRSQFVKSRGASTKTLWIDLVPSSGETVSGVCKVRRGEVTEAARA
;
A
#
# COMPACT_ATOMS: atom_id res chain seq x y z
N MET A 1 5.29 -38.48 48.47
CA MET A 1 4.09 -37.76 48.00
C MET A 1 4.44 -36.29 47.78
N LYS A 2 3.76 -35.67 46.80
CA LYS A 2 3.77 -34.27 46.35
C LYS A 2 4.74 -33.93 45.19
N LYS A 3 4.06 -33.77 44.04
CA LYS A 3 4.48 -33.30 42.72
C LYS A 3 4.64 -31.78 42.71
N SER A 4 5.39 -31.29 41.71
CA SER A 4 5.20 -30.07 40.88
C SER A 4 6.60 -29.68 40.37
N VAL A 5 7.07 -30.09 39.19
CA VAL A 5 6.71 -29.62 37.83
C VAL A 5 6.42 -28.13 37.79
N PHE A 6 7.39 -27.33 37.34
CA PHE A 6 7.15 -26.21 36.42
C PHE A 6 8.42 -25.93 35.62
N ALA A 7 8.29 -26.07 34.30
CA ALA A 7 9.30 -25.87 33.29
C ALA A 7 9.58 -24.36 33.09
N ALA A 8 10.86 -23.99 32.97
CA ALA A 8 11.27 -22.66 32.53
C ALA A 8 12.02 -22.80 31.20
N ILE A 9 11.24 -22.80 30.11
CA ILE A 9 11.75 -22.60 28.75
C ILE A 9 11.96 -21.08 28.60
N ALA A 10 13.18 -20.61 28.83
CA ALA A 10 13.56 -19.24 28.52
C ALA A 10 14.14 -19.19 27.10
N ALA A 11 13.27 -19.27 26.10
CA ALA A 11 13.61 -18.96 24.72
C ALA A 11 13.62 -17.44 24.56
N ALA A 12 14.80 -16.85 24.41
CA ALA A 12 14.95 -15.48 23.97
C ALA A 12 15.04 -15.44 22.43
N PRO A 13 14.20 -14.63 21.77
CA PRO A 13 14.65 -13.91 20.60
C PRO A 13 14.35 -12.43 20.79
N LEU A 14 15.35 -11.68 21.27
CA LEU A 14 15.43 -10.24 21.03
C LEU A 14 16.19 -10.04 19.72
N ALA A 15 15.47 -9.83 18.64
CA ALA A 15 16.01 -9.12 17.49
C ALA A 15 14.88 -8.25 16.93
N ALA A 16 14.93 -7.01 17.40
CA ALA A 16 14.08 -5.90 17.04
C ALA A 16 13.76 -5.90 15.54
N ALA A 17 12.46 -5.98 15.23
CA ALA A 17 11.94 -5.46 13.99
C ALA A 17 12.30 -3.96 13.94
N LEU A 18 13.28 -3.61 13.10
CA LEU A 18 13.41 -2.25 12.59
C LEU A 18 12.15 -1.96 11.77
N LEU A 19 11.10 -1.55 12.45
CA LEU A 19 10.00 -0.84 11.84
C LEU A 19 10.60 0.46 11.33
N ALA A 20 10.81 0.49 10.01
CA ALA A 20 11.13 1.68 9.26
C ALA A 20 10.08 2.75 9.57
N VAL A 21 10.41 3.64 10.51
CA VAL A 21 9.73 4.91 10.68
C VAL A 21 10.12 5.75 9.47
N ALA A 22 9.43 5.54 8.35
CA ALA A 22 9.42 6.51 7.27
C ALA A 22 8.69 7.76 7.80
N PRO A 23 9.25 8.96 7.60
CA PRO A 23 8.66 10.18 8.13
C PRO A 23 7.29 10.38 7.50
N ALA A 24 6.31 10.74 8.34
CA ALA A 24 5.02 11.25 7.93
C ALA A 24 5.17 12.64 7.28
N ASN A 25 5.95 12.72 6.19
CA ASN A 25 5.88 13.83 5.28
C ASN A 25 4.61 13.66 4.46
N ALA A 26 3.90 14.75 4.24
CA ALA A 26 2.76 14.81 3.35
C ALA A 26 3.12 14.09 2.04
N ALA A 27 2.66 12.85 1.90
CA ALA A 27 3.04 12.02 0.77
C ALA A 27 2.80 12.83 -0.50
N SER A 28 3.89 13.13 -1.20
CA SER A 28 3.87 13.85 -2.46
C SER A 28 2.89 13.15 -3.41
N THR A 29 2.26 13.89 -4.33
CA THR A 29 1.29 13.29 -5.27
C THR A 29 1.89 12.06 -5.96
N SER A 30 3.20 12.07 -6.24
CA SER A 30 3.99 10.93 -6.73
C SER A 30 3.98 9.72 -5.79
N GLU A 31 4.20 9.90 -4.48
CA GLU A 31 4.13 8.78 -3.52
C GLU A 31 2.71 8.23 -3.41
N GLN A 32 1.70 9.10 -3.43
CA GLN A 32 0.29 8.70 -3.44
C GLN A 32 -0.08 7.89 -4.69
N ILE A 33 0.46 8.28 -5.86
CA ILE A 33 0.32 7.52 -7.11
C ILE A 33 0.99 6.16 -6.96
N ALA A 34 2.24 6.10 -6.50
CA ALA A 34 2.98 4.85 -6.33
C ALA A 34 2.25 3.86 -5.40
N LEU A 35 1.73 4.36 -4.27
CA LEU A 35 0.94 3.54 -3.34
C LEU A 35 -0.36 3.02 -3.98
N CYS A 36 -1.05 3.86 -4.73
CA CYS A 36 -2.28 3.45 -5.42
C CYS A 36 -2.01 2.40 -6.50
N VAL A 37 -0.97 2.62 -7.30
CA VAL A 37 -0.53 1.68 -8.34
C VAL A 37 -0.19 0.32 -7.73
N SER A 38 0.63 0.31 -6.67
CA SER A 38 0.98 -0.92 -5.96
C SER A 38 -0.25 -1.65 -5.38
N ALA A 39 -1.23 -0.90 -4.87
CA ALA A 39 -2.49 -1.48 -4.39
C ALA A 39 -3.36 -2.06 -5.52
N LEU A 40 -3.36 -1.44 -6.70
CA LEU A 40 -4.06 -1.93 -7.88
C LEU A 40 -3.37 -3.19 -8.47
N GLU A 41 -2.03 -3.24 -8.49
CA GLU A 41 -1.28 -4.43 -8.90
C GLU A 41 -1.51 -5.60 -7.94
N SER A 42 -1.49 -5.33 -6.63
CA SER A 42 -1.74 -6.36 -5.61
C SER A 42 -3.14 -6.99 -5.71
N LYS A 43 -4.09 -6.27 -6.31
CA LYS A 43 -5.45 -6.76 -6.59
C LYS A 43 -5.61 -7.36 -7.99
N GLY A 44 -4.56 -7.38 -8.81
CA GLY A 44 -4.61 -7.83 -10.20
C GLY A 44 -5.43 -6.91 -11.11
N ILE A 45 -5.64 -5.64 -10.71
CA ILE A 45 -6.38 -4.64 -11.49
C ILE A 45 -5.43 -3.92 -12.43
N ALA A 46 -4.24 -3.54 -11.94
CA ALA A 46 -3.20 -2.95 -12.78
C ALA A 46 -2.43 -4.06 -13.53
N PRO A 47 -2.05 -3.84 -14.80
CA PRO A 47 -1.19 -4.77 -15.51
C PRO A 47 0.20 -4.80 -14.85
N SER A 48 0.77 -5.98 -14.67
CA SER A 48 2.15 -6.12 -14.21
C SER A 48 3.12 -5.83 -15.37
N GLY A 49 4.03 -4.87 -15.21
CA GLY A 49 5.05 -4.53 -16.23
C GLY A 49 5.31 -3.03 -16.38
N GLU A 50 5.89 -2.64 -17.52
CA GLU A 50 6.10 -1.23 -17.84
C GLU A 50 4.80 -0.56 -18.33
N TYR A 51 4.27 0.35 -17.53
CA TYR A 51 3.15 1.21 -17.90
C TYR A 51 3.41 2.64 -17.40
N ARG A 52 2.82 3.60 -18.11
CA ARG A 52 2.86 4.99 -17.68
C ARG A 52 1.63 5.27 -16.81
N SER A 53 1.86 5.58 -15.54
CA SER A 53 0.79 6.04 -14.64
C SER A 53 0.51 7.53 -14.91
N GLN A 54 -0.69 7.84 -15.37
CA GLN A 54 -1.17 9.20 -15.59
C GLN A 54 -2.12 9.58 -14.46
N PHE A 55 -1.76 10.60 -13.70
CA PHE A 55 -2.62 11.13 -12.66
C PHE A 55 -3.71 11.99 -13.26
N VAL A 56 -4.96 11.58 -13.09
CA VAL A 56 -6.11 12.30 -13.64
C VAL A 56 -6.53 13.42 -12.69
N LYS A 57 -6.75 13.08 -11.43
CA LYS A 57 -7.19 14.02 -10.39
C LYS A 57 -7.12 13.40 -9.00
N SER A 58 -7.15 14.26 -7.98
CA SER A 58 -7.37 13.87 -6.59
C SER A 58 -8.47 14.71 -5.97
N ARG A 59 -9.29 14.12 -5.10
CA ARG A 59 -10.37 14.83 -4.41
C ARG A 59 -10.51 14.33 -2.97
N GLY A 60 -10.75 15.25 -2.05
CA GLY A 60 -11.02 14.95 -0.65
C GLY A 60 -9.93 15.45 0.29
N ALA A 61 -10.34 15.94 1.47
CA ALA A 61 -9.45 16.54 2.46
C ALA A 61 -8.90 15.48 3.42
N SER A 62 -9.78 14.76 4.12
CA SER A 62 -9.39 13.75 5.12
C SER A 62 -9.13 12.36 4.52
N THR A 63 -9.88 12.02 3.46
CA THR A 63 -9.68 10.83 2.63
C THR A 63 -9.52 11.32 1.20
N LYS A 64 -8.33 11.16 0.64
CA LYS A 64 -8.03 11.53 -0.75
C LYS A 64 -8.41 10.38 -1.68
N THR A 65 -9.38 10.60 -2.53
CA THR A 65 -9.62 9.74 -3.68
C THR A 65 -8.70 10.15 -4.82
N LEU A 66 -7.95 9.20 -5.38
CA LEU A 66 -7.01 9.35 -6.49
C LEU A 66 -7.59 8.61 -7.69
N TRP A 67 -7.61 9.26 -8.85
CA TRP A 67 -7.94 8.64 -10.13
C TRP A 67 -6.68 8.59 -10.98
N ILE A 68 -6.32 7.39 -11.42
CA ILE A 68 -5.08 7.13 -12.14
C ILE A 68 -5.39 6.27 -13.36
N ASP A 69 -4.88 6.68 -14.51
CA ASP A 69 -4.93 5.89 -15.73
C ASP A 69 -3.59 5.20 -15.94
N LEU A 70 -3.63 3.89 -16.16
CA LEU A 70 -2.47 3.07 -16.42
C LEU A 70 -2.43 2.83 -17.93
N VAL A 71 -1.45 3.45 -18.60
CA VAL A 71 -1.24 3.31 -20.04
C VAL A 71 -0.12 2.29 -20.28
N PRO A 72 -0.41 1.02 -20.62
CA PRO A 72 0.62 0.07 -20.99
C PRO A 72 1.25 0.44 -22.34
N SER A 73 2.50 0.02 -22.58
CA SER A 73 3.20 0.20 -23.86
C SER A 73 2.58 -0.62 -25.01
N SER A 74 1.88 -1.71 -24.68
CA SER A 74 1.06 -2.48 -25.62
C SER A 74 -0.16 -3.02 -24.89
N GLY A 75 -1.35 -2.45 -25.14
CA GLY A 75 -2.61 -2.92 -24.57
C GLY A 75 -3.65 -1.82 -24.36
N GLU A 76 -4.73 -2.18 -23.68
CA GLU A 76 -5.79 -1.25 -23.29
C GLU A 76 -5.42 -0.49 -22.03
N THR A 77 -5.75 0.80 -22.01
CA THR A 77 -5.62 1.66 -20.83
C THR A 77 -6.54 1.17 -19.71
N VAL A 78 -6.00 1.04 -18.50
CA VAL A 78 -6.77 0.64 -17.32
C VAL A 78 -6.86 1.81 -16.35
N SER A 79 -8.06 2.27 -16.08
CA SER A 79 -8.32 3.30 -15.07
C SER A 79 -8.54 2.67 -13.70
N GLY A 80 -7.90 3.24 -12.68
CA GLY A 80 -7.99 2.81 -11.29
C GLY A 80 -8.35 3.97 -10.37
N VAL A 81 -9.08 3.65 -9.30
CA VAL A 81 -9.44 4.57 -8.24
C VAL A 81 -8.91 4.04 -6.93
N CYS A 82 -8.18 4.88 -6.19
CA CYS A 82 -7.74 4.56 -4.84
C CYS A 82 -8.24 5.60 -3.84
N LYS A 83 -8.66 5.16 -2.66
CA LYS A 83 -8.89 6.02 -1.50
C LYS A 83 -7.69 5.92 -0.58
N VAL A 84 -7.10 7.06 -0.27
CA VAL A 84 -5.95 7.22 0.60
C VAL A 84 -6.35 8.01 1.83
N ARG A 85 -6.08 7.48 3.02
CA ARG A 85 -6.33 8.15 4.30
C ARG A 85 -5.05 8.12 5.11
N ARG A 86 -4.59 9.29 5.57
CA ARG A 86 -3.34 9.42 6.37
C ARG A 86 -2.10 8.78 5.74
N GLY A 87 -2.02 8.75 4.41
CA GLY A 87 -0.87 8.16 3.69
C GLY A 87 -1.00 6.67 3.39
N GLU A 88 -2.11 6.03 3.75
CA GLU A 88 -2.37 4.61 3.45
C GLU A 88 -3.54 4.43 2.48
N VAL A 89 -3.43 3.48 1.55
CA VAL A 89 -4.52 3.12 0.63
C VAL A 89 -5.53 2.27 1.39
N THR A 90 -6.70 2.84 1.69
CA THR A 90 -7.80 2.15 2.36
C THR A 90 -8.66 1.36 1.37
N GLU A 91 -8.68 1.78 0.10
CA GLU A 91 -9.51 1.13 -0.92
C GLU A 91 -8.86 1.31 -2.30
N ALA A 92 -8.88 0.27 -3.12
CA ALA A 92 -8.41 0.30 -4.50
C ALA A 92 -9.37 -0.53 -5.36
N ALA A 93 -9.84 0.06 -6.47
CA ALA A 93 -10.81 -0.51 -7.39
C ALA A 93 -10.54 -0.04 -8.82
N ARG A 94 -11.08 -0.78 -9.81
CA ARG A 94 -11.13 -0.32 -11.19
C ARG A 94 -12.15 0.82 -11.32
N ALA A 95 -11.81 1.86 -12.08
CA ALA A 95 -12.70 3.00 -12.33
C ALA A 95 -13.85 2.62 -13.26
#